data_AF-A0A1Z9PR30-F1
#
_entry.id   AF-A0A1Z9PR30-F1
#
_cell.length_a   1.000
_cell.length_b   1.000
_cell.length_c   1.000
_cell.angle_alpha   90.00
_cell.angle_beta   90.00
_cell.angle_gamma   90.00
#
_symmetry.space_group_name_H-M   'P 1'
#
loop_
_entity.id
_entity.type
_entity.pdbx_description
1 polymer ?
#
loop_
_entity_poly.entity_id
_entity_poly.type
_entity_poly.pdbx_seq_one_letter_code
_entity_poly.pdbx_strand_id
1 'polypeptide(L)'
;MIPLLTDNDIDFLNDDSKVVLVLGLFFCLFFYLLELRVSVNKEGIHYQFFPLHLKSHTIKYDEIERAEAITYSPIMDYGGWGIRFRYKAKAYNVKGNEGVKVYLKTGRHILFGSQKSSVFESEIKRFMKL
;
A
#
# COMPACT_ATOMS: atom_id res chain seq x y z
N MET A 1 11.22 -42.71 19.66
CA MET A 1 10.28 -43.35 18.73
C MET A 1 9.33 -42.26 18.27
N ILE A 2 9.52 -41.72 17.07
CA ILE A 2 8.62 -40.69 16.52
C ILE A 2 7.35 -41.42 16.06
N PRO A 3 6.13 -41.01 16.46
CA PRO A 3 4.92 -41.68 16.03
C PRO A 3 4.81 -41.57 14.51
N LEU A 4 4.61 -42.71 13.84
CA LEU A 4 4.34 -42.77 12.41
C LEU A 4 2.98 -42.14 12.18
N LEU A 5 2.91 -41.12 11.31
CA LEU A 5 1.67 -40.45 10.93
C LEU A 5 0.66 -41.52 10.47
N THR A 6 -0.54 -41.50 11.04
CA THR A 6 -1.61 -42.45 10.74
C THR A 6 -2.42 -41.98 9.54
N ASP A 7 -3.10 -42.89 8.84
CA ASP A 7 -3.92 -42.54 7.66
C ASP A 7 -5.00 -41.49 8.00
N ASN A 8 -5.46 -41.44 9.25
CA ASN A 8 -6.36 -40.39 9.75
C ASN A 8 -5.72 -38.99 9.77
N ASP A 9 -4.40 -38.90 9.96
CA ASP A 9 -3.66 -37.63 9.89
C ASP A 9 -3.53 -37.15 8.43
N ILE A 10 -3.49 -38.09 7.47
CA ILE A 10 -3.46 -37.81 6.03
C ILE A 10 -4.86 -37.41 5.52
N ASP A 11 -5.91 -38.11 5.95
CA ASP A 11 -7.31 -37.76 5.63
C ASP A 11 -7.74 -36.45 6.29
N PHE A 12 -7.17 -36.10 7.46
CA PHE A 12 -7.39 -34.79 8.06
C PHE A 12 -6.96 -33.65 7.13
N LEU A 13 -5.92 -33.83 6.31
CA LEU A 13 -5.40 -32.82 5.39
C LEU A 13 -6.16 -32.75 4.05
N ASN A 14 -6.95 -33.77 3.70
CA ASN A 14 -7.68 -33.89 2.41
C ASN A 14 -9.16 -33.45 2.48
N ASP A 15 -9.57 -32.85 3.59
CA ASP A 15 -10.94 -32.33 3.75
C ASP A 15 -11.07 -30.95 3.10
N ASP A 16 -11.84 -30.87 2.01
CA ASP A 16 -12.13 -29.64 1.25
C ASP A 16 -12.58 -28.48 2.16
N SER A 17 -13.30 -28.78 3.25
CA SER A 17 -13.78 -27.76 4.20
C SER A 17 -12.64 -27.10 5.00
N LYS A 18 -11.57 -27.83 5.28
CA LYS A 18 -10.39 -27.32 5.98
C LYS A 18 -9.49 -26.52 5.05
N VAL A 19 -9.39 -26.92 3.77
CA VAL A 19 -8.67 -26.13 2.75
C VAL A 19 -9.29 -24.74 2.63
N VAL A 20 -10.62 -24.64 2.59
CA VAL A 20 -11.33 -23.35 2.56
C VAL A 20 -11.03 -22.53 3.82
N LEU A 21 -11.02 -23.16 5.00
CA LEU A 21 -10.73 -22.47 6.26
C LEU A 21 -9.30 -21.95 6.32
N VAL A 22 -8.31 -22.75 5.90
CA VAL A 22 -6.90 -22.35 5.83
C VAL A 22 -6.70 -21.20 4.84
N LEU A 23 -7.31 -21.28 3.65
CA LEU A 23 -7.27 -20.19 2.68
C LEU A 23 -7.93 -18.91 3.21
N GLY A 24 -9.07 -19.02 3.88
CA GLY A 24 -9.76 -17.89 4.50
C GLY A 24 -8.89 -17.20 5.56
N LEU A 25 -8.29 -17.97 6.46
CA LEU A 25 -7.37 -17.44 7.47
C LEU A 25 -6.13 -16.80 6.83
N PHE A 26 -5.58 -17.42 5.80
CA PHE A 26 -4.46 -16.88 5.03
C PHE A 26 -4.80 -15.51 4.44
N PHE A 27 -5.96 -15.36 3.78
CA PHE A 27 -6.37 -14.07 3.23
C PHE A 27 -6.62 -13.03 4.32
N CYS A 28 -7.29 -13.38 5.41
CA CYS A 28 -7.49 -12.48 6.55
C CYS A 28 -6.15 -11.96 7.10
N LEU A 29 -5.19 -12.85 7.32
CA LEU A 29 -3.85 -12.49 7.77
C LEU A 29 -3.11 -11.65 6.72
N PHE A 30 -3.21 -12.03 5.44
CA PHE A 30 -2.59 -11.30 4.34
C PHE A 30 -3.09 -9.85 4.27
N PHE A 31 -4.41 -9.63 4.32
CA PHE A 31 -4.99 -8.28 4.32
C PHE A 31 -4.66 -7.51 5.61
N TYR A 32 -4.58 -8.18 6.75
CA TYR A 32 -4.15 -7.57 8.01
C TYR A 32 -2.71 -7.05 7.96
N LEU A 33 -1.82 -7.72 7.20
CA LEU A 33 -0.44 -7.31 7.02
C LEU A 33 -0.24 -6.18 6.00
N LEU A 34 -1.28 -5.80 5.22
CA LEU A 34 -1.14 -4.75 4.22
C LEU A 34 -0.94 -3.39 4.87
N GLU A 35 0.23 -2.81 4.62
CA GLU A 35 0.65 -1.55 5.20
C GLU A 35 1.28 -0.65 4.13
N LEU A 36 0.84 0.61 4.08
CA LEU A 36 1.52 1.64 3.31
C LEU A 36 2.48 2.40 4.23
N ARG A 37 3.78 2.13 4.05
CA ARG A 37 4.86 2.85 4.71
C ARG A 37 5.31 4.00 3.82
N VAL A 38 5.32 5.21 4.35
CA VAL A 38 5.83 6.40 3.65
C VAL A 38 6.70 7.20 4.59
N SER A 39 7.88 7.59 4.13
CA SER A 39 8.78 8.50 4.84
C SER A 39 9.30 9.57 3.89
N VAL A 40 9.58 10.75 4.45
CA VAL A 40 10.06 11.92 3.72
C VAL A 40 11.37 12.36 4.37
N ASN A 41 12.40 12.55 3.56
CA ASN A 41 13.70 13.03 4.03
C ASN A 41 14.36 13.90 2.94
N LYS A 42 15.64 14.24 3.09
CA LYS A 42 16.37 15.10 2.13
C LYS A 42 16.50 14.51 0.71
N GLU A 43 16.46 13.19 0.55
CA GLU A 43 16.61 12.53 -0.75
C GLU A 43 15.30 12.52 -1.54
N GLY A 44 14.15 12.40 -0.85
CA GLY A 44 12.86 12.36 -1.50
C GLY A 44 11.75 11.74 -0.65
N ILE A 45 10.71 11.26 -1.35
CA ILE A 45 9.61 10.50 -0.77
C ILE A 45 9.93 9.01 -0.94
N HIS A 46 10.13 8.32 0.17
CA HIS A 46 10.33 6.87 0.19
C HIS A 46 9.02 6.18 0.54
N TYR A 47 8.67 5.13 -0.20
CA TYR A 47 7.41 4.43 0.03
C TYR A 47 7.51 2.93 -0.23
N GLN A 48 6.77 2.16 0.56
CA GLN A 48 6.68 0.71 0.46
C GLN A 48 5.27 0.27 0.82
N PHE A 49 4.62 -0.49 -0.06
CA PHE A 49 3.35 -1.14 0.24
C PHE A 49 3.63 -2.57 0.69
N PHE A 50 3.90 -2.76 1.98
CA PHE A 50 4.27 -4.07 2.54
C PHE A 50 3.03 -4.97 2.65
N PRO A 51 3.12 -6.29 2.40
CA PRO A 51 4.27 -7.04 1.90
C PRO A 51 4.41 -7.08 0.37
N LEU A 52 3.54 -6.43 -0.40
CA LEU A 52 3.54 -6.45 -1.88
C LEU A 52 4.81 -5.85 -2.49
N HIS A 53 5.39 -4.82 -1.88
CA HIS A 53 6.67 -4.23 -2.25
C HIS A 53 7.79 -4.83 -1.40
N LEU A 54 8.63 -5.67 -2.00
CA LEU A 54 9.78 -6.27 -1.31
C LEU A 54 10.88 -5.25 -0.96
N LYS A 55 10.95 -4.12 -1.68
CA LYS A 55 11.90 -3.03 -1.43
C LYS A 55 11.17 -1.70 -1.39
N SER A 56 11.77 -0.71 -0.72
CA SER A 56 11.30 0.67 -0.75
C SER A 56 11.59 1.30 -2.11
N HIS A 57 10.65 2.10 -2.60
CA HIS A 57 10.80 2.94 -3.79
C HIS A 57 11.06 4.38 -3.36
N THR A 58 11.68 5.18 -4.22
CA THR A 58 11.98 6.59 -3.94
C THR A 58 11.57 7.46 -5.12
N ILE A 59 10.93 8.59 -4.81
CA ILE A 59 10.67 9.68 -5.76
C ILE A 59 11.53 10.84 -5.31
N LYS A 60 12.49 11.23 -6.13
CA LYS A 60 13.35 12.37 -5.83
C LYS A 60 12.60 13.68 -6.03
N TYR A 61 13.00 14.72 -5.31
CA TYR A 61 12.33 16.02 -5.41
C TYR A 61 12.47 16.67 -6.79
N ASP A 62 13.56 16.40 -7.51
CA ASP A 62 13.75 16.87 -8.89
C ASP A 62 12.78 16.22 -9.89
N GLU A 63 12.12 15.12 -9.54
CA GLU A 63 11.06 14.48 -10.34
C GLU A 63 9.67 15.05 -10.04
N ILE A 64 9.50 15.74 -8.90
CA ILE A 64 8.23 16.25 -8.41
C ILE A 64 7.97 17.64 -8.99
N GLU A 65 6.80 17.83 -9.57
CA GLU A 65 6.31 19.12 -10.03
C GLU A 65 5.59 19.85 -8.88
N ARG A 66 4.67 19.17 -8.20
CA ARG A 66 3.96 19.68 -7.02
C ARG A 66 3.35 18.56 -6.19
N ALA A 67 3.02 18.85 -4.95
CA ALA A 67 2.29 17.96 -4.05
C ALA A 67 1.13 18.71 -3.39
N GLU A 68 -0.03 18.05 -3.31
CA GLU A 68 -1.29 18.63 -2.81
C GLU A 68 -1.96 17.67 -1.82
N ALA A 69 -2.31 18.15 -0.62
CA ALA A 69 -3.21 17.41 0.27
C ALA A 69 -4.62 17.44 -0.32
N ILE A 70 -5.27 16.26 -0.38
CA ILE A 70 -6.59 16.13 -0.97
C ILE A 70 -7.49 15.23 -0.12
N THR A 71 -8.78 15.48 -0.21
CA THR A 71 -9.85 14.54 0.14
C THR A 71 -10.38 13.94 -1.16
N TYR A 72 -10.62 12.63 -1.19
CA TYR A 72 -11.08 11.89 -2.36
C TYR A 72 -12.09 10.81 -1.95
N SER A 73 -12.83 10.25 -2.90
CA SER A 73 -13.68 9.09 -2.67
C SER A 73 -12.93 7.81 -3.07
N PRO A 74 -12.53 6.93 -2.13
CA PRO A 74 -11.77 5.73 -2.47
C PRO A 74 -12.49 4.83 -3.48
N ILE A 75 -13.81 4.66 -3.32
CA ILE A 75 -14.63 3.80 -4.18
C ILE A 75 -14.86 4.46 -5.53
N MET A 76 -15.30 5.73 -5.57
CA MET A 76 -15.66 6.39 -6.84
C MET A 76 -14.43 6.78 -7.67
N ASP A 77 -13.38 7.31 -7.04
CA ASP A 77 -12.23 7.86 -7.76
C ASP A 77 -11.21 6.76 -8.12
N TYR A 78 -11.05 5.76 -7.24
CA TYR A 78 -9.96 4.78 -7.34
C TYR A 78 -10.43 3.32 -7.40
N GLY A 79 -11.71 3.02 -7.19
CA GLY A 79 -12.23 1.65 -7.21
C GLY A 79 -11.89 0.85 -5.96
N GLY A 80 -11.70 1.52 -4.82
CA GLY A 80 -11.44 0.93 -3.50
C GLY A 80 -9.99 1.09 -3.02
N TRP A 81 -9.70 0.58 -1.82
CA TRP A 81 -8.39 0.60 -1.18
C TRP A 81 -7.43 -0.41 -1.79
N GLY A 82 -6.13 -0.22 -1.57
CA GLY A 82 -5.02 -1.05 -2.04
C GLY A 82 -4.09 -0.28 -2.98
N ILE A 83 -3.46 -1.02 -3.89
CA ILE A 83 -2.66 -0.48 -4.99
C ILE A 83 -3.54 -0.37 -6.23
N ARG A 84 -3.64 0.84 -6.79
CA ARG A 84 -4.46 1.10 -7.99
C ARG A 84 -3.59 1.71 -9.09
N PHE A 85 -3.68 1.13 -10.28
CA PHE A 85 -3.00 1.61 -11.48
C PHE A 85 -4.05 2.08 -12.49
N ARG A 86 -3.88 3.30 -12.98
CA ARG A 86 -4.68 3.91 -14.05
C ARG A 86 -3.76 4.63 -15.03
N TYR A 87 -4.27 5.02 -16.19
CA TYR A 87 -3.49 5.79 -17.15
C TYR A 87 -2.93 7.06 -16.50
N LYS A 88 -1.59 7.20 -16.48
CA LYS A 88 -0.85 8.29 -15.83
C LYS A 88 -1.11 8.49 -14.32
N ALA A 89 -1.70 7.51 -13.64
CA ALA A 89 -2.12 7.64 -12.25
C ALA A 89 -1.81 6.36 -11.46
N LYS A 90 -1.25 6.52 -10.26
CA LYS A 90 -1.14 5.44 -9.27
C LYS A 90 -1.77 5.90 -7.95
N ALA A 91 -2.37 4.99 -7.21
CA ALA A 91 -2.80 5.26 -5.84
C ALA A 91 -2.39 4.13 -4.92
N TYR A 92 -1.89 4.50 -3.76
CA TYR A 92 -1.61 3.61 -2.64
C TYR A 92 -2.46 4.10 -1.48
N ASN A 93 -3.44 3.33 -1.05
CA ASN A 93 -4.29 3.68 0.08
C ASN A 93 -4.67 2.44 0.87
N VAL A 94 -4.54 2.46 2.20
CA VAL A 94 -4.96 1.34 3.07
C VAL A 94 -6.26 1.61 3.80
N LYS A 95 -6.62 2.88 4.04
CA LYS A 95 -7.85 3.27 4.75
C LYS A 95 -8.18 4.75 4.58
N GLY A 96 -9.42 5.12 4.87
CA GLY A 96 -9.84 6.51 4.85
C GLY A 96 -9.91 7.10 3.43
N ASN A 97 -10.04 8.41 3.38
CA ASN A 97 -10.42 9.20 2.22
C ASN A 97 -9.55 10.47 2.06
N GLU A 98 -8.44 10.55 2.77
CA GLU A 98 -7.48 11.65 2.72
C GLU A 98 -6.11 11.15 2.25
N GLY A 99 -5.31 12.06 1.70
CA GLY A 99 -3.97 11.73 1.24
C GLY A 99 -3.26 12.90 0.57
N VAL A 100 -2.08 12.62 0.02
CA VAL A 100 -1.31 13.58 -0.76
C VAL A 100 -1.15 13.09 -2.18
N LYS A 101 -1.53 13.92 -3.14
CA LYS A 101 -1.33 13.69 -4.57
C LYS A 101 -0.02 14.34 -4.99
N VAL A 102 0.93 13.53 -5.40
CA VAL A 102 2.25 13.95 -5.89
C VAL A 102 2.21 13.93 -7.41
N TYR A 103 2.32 15.10 -8.03
CA TYR A 103 2.40 15.26 -9.47
C TYR A 103 3.85 15.26 -9.90
N LEU A 104 4.19 14.41 -10.86
CA LEU A 104 5.53 14.27 -11.40
C LEU A 104 5.68 15.10 -12.67
N LYS A 105 6.88 15.60 -12.94
CA LYS A 105 7.21 16.36 -14.16
C LYS A 105 6.93 15.59 -15.47
N THR A 106 6.81 14.26 -15.38
CA THR A 106 6.40 13.38 -16.49
C THR A 106 4.90 13.48 -16.85
N GLY A 107 4.11 14.27 -16.12
CA GLY A 107 2.66 14.36 -16.25
C GLY A 107 1.90 13.17 -15.61
N ARG A 108 2.61 12.30 -14.90
CA ARG A 108 2.03 11.23 -14.06
C ARG A 108 1.77 11.75 -12.66
N HIS A 109 0.84 11.14 -11.93
CA HIS A 109 0.66 11.43 -10.50
C HIS A 109 0.51 10.17 -9.66
N ILE A 110 0.88 10.31 -8.39
CA ILE A 110 0.81 9.24 -7.40
C ILE A 110 0.05 9.78 -6.17
N LEU A 111 -1.04 9.11 -5.79
CA LEU A 111 -1.75 9.37 -4.56
C LEU A 111 -1.20 8.46 -3.45
N PHE A 112 -0.86 9.06 -2.32
CA PHE A 112 -0.54 8.35 -1.08
C PHE A 112 -1.62 8.67 -0.03
N GLY A 113 -2.41 7.66 0.35
CA GLY A 113 -3.41 7.78 1.40
C GLY A 113 -2.78 8.06 2.76
N SER A 114 -3.30 9.05 3.48
CA SER A 114 -2.82 9.45 4.81
C SER A 114 -3.86 10.28 5.52
N GLN A 115 -4.16 9.91 6.78
CA GLN A 115 -5.02 10.69 7.68
C GLN A 115 -4.30 11.89 8.32
N LYS A 116 -3.07 12.17 7.88
CA LYS A 116 -2.28 13.35 8.24
C LYS A 116 -1.83 14.07 6.96
N SER A 117 -2.75 14.18 6.00
CA SER A 117 -2.52 14.68 4.63
C SER A 117 -1.85 16.07 4.61
N SER A 118 -2.36 17.02 5.41
CA SER A 118 -1.80 18.38 5.52
C SER A 118 -0.36 18.41 6.06
N VAL A 119 -0.06 17.63 7.09
CA VAL A 119 1.31 17.52 7.63
C VAL A 119 2.23 16.91 6.59
N PHE A 120 1.80 15.83 5.94
CA PHE A 120 2.58 15.16 4.92
C PHE A 120 2.89 16.06 3.70
N GLU A 121 1.91 16.81 3.21
CA GLU A 121 2.12 17.81 2.15
C GLU A 121 3.14 18.89 2.58
N SER A 122 2.99 19.42 3.79
CA SER A 122 3.87 20.47 4.32
C SER A 122 5.32 19.99 4.44
N GLU A 123 5.53 18.74 4.84
CA GLU A 123 6.84 18.10 4.90
C GLU A 123 7.48 17.97 3.52
N ILE A 124 6.73 17.51 2.51
CA ILE A 124 7.21 17.46 1.12
C ILE A 124 7.61 18.86 0.64
N LYS A 125 6.73 19.85 0.82
CA LYS A 125 6.97 21.23 0.38
C LYS A 125 8.17 21.87 1.09
N ARG A 126 8.42 21.52 2.35
CA ARG A 126 9.59 22.00 3.10
C ARG A 126 10.88 21.57 2.42
N PHE A 127 11.02 20.28 2.09
CA PHE A 127 12.22 19.77 1.45
C PHE A 127 12.38 20.21 0.00
N MET A 128 11.29 20.42 -0.75
CA MET A 128 11.35 20.95 -2.12
C MET A 128 11.84 22.41 -2.20
N LYS A 129 11.84 23.15 -1.10
CA LYS A 129 12.30 24.55 -1.03
C LYS A 129 13.76 24.69 -0.58
N LEU A 130 14.37 23.60 -0.11
CA LEU A 130 15.78 23.55 0.26
C LEU A 130 16.65 23.35 -0.98
#